data_AF-A0A5M4DCE2-F1
#
_entry.id   AF-A0A5M4DCE2-F1
#
_cell.length_a   1.000
_cell.length_b   1.000
_cell.length_c   1.000
_cell.angle_alpha   90.00
_cell.angle_beta   90.00
_cell.angle_gamma   90.00
#
_symmetry.space_group_name_H-M   'P 1'
#
loop_
_entity.id
_entity.type
_entity.pdbx_description
1 polymer ?
#
loop_
_entity_poly.entity_id
_entity_poly.type
_entity_poly.pdbx_seq_one_letter_code
_entity_poly.pdbx_strand_id
1 'polypeptide(L)'
;MAIRPEEITTILEQELSKFQRKVDVEHVGTVLQVGDSIARVYGLPDCQVGELLEFPGGVMGLALNLEEDSIGAVLIGDDTEIKEGDPVKETGRIIELPVGKGMLGRVVNALGQPIDGKGPIASNEFRRLEVLAPGVVQRQPVQEPLQTGIKAIDAMIPIGRGQRELIIGDRQTGKTAICIDTIINQKSTHEPGGSPMHCIYVAIGQKMSSVARVIATLEEHGAMEYTTIVVASASDPNAMQYLAPFAGAAIGEYFRDNGMHALAIYDDLSKHAQAYRAVSLLLRRPPGREAYPGDVFYLHSRLLERAAKLN
;
A
#
# COMPACT_ATOMS: atom_id res chain seq x y z
N MET A 1 14.39 22.04 21.29
CA MET A 1 14.94 20.91 22.08
C MET A 1 16.38 20.69 21.63
N ALA A 2 17.35 20.85 22.52
CA ALA A 2 18.76 20.66 22.17
C ALA A 2 19.05 19.15 22.11
N ILE A 3 19.43 18.67 20.93
CA ILE A 3 19.85 17.29 20.68
C ILE A 3 21.14 17.07 21.48
N ARG A 4 21.15 16.11 22.42
CA ARG A 4 22.33 15.79 23.23
C ARG A 4 23.18 14.78 22.47
N PRO A 5 24.46 15.09 22.17
CA PRO A 5 25.34 14.19 21.42
C PRO A 5 25.47 12.79 22.05
N GLU A 6 25.45 12.73 23.39
CA GLU A 6 25.59 11.51 24.19
C GLU A 6 24.48 10.50 23.94
N GLU A 7 23.24 10.94 23.72
CA GLU A 7 22.10 10.06 23.41
C GLU A 7 22.27 9.41 22.03
N ILE A 8 22.77 10.16 21.04
CA ILE A 8 23.05 9.65 19.70
C ILE A 8 24.19 8.63 19.74
N THR A 9 25.26 8.91 20.47
CA THR A 9 26.40 7.99 20.61
C THR A 9 25.95 6.67 21.25
N THR A 10 25.13 6.74 22.29
CA THR A 10 24.62 5.55 22.98
C THR A 10 23.73 4.69 22.08
N ILE A 11 22.87 5.32 21.26
CA ILE A 11 22.01 4.60 20.29
C ILE A 11 22.87 3.90 19.23
N LEU A 12 23.88 4.59 18.68
CA LEU A 12 24.79 4.01 17.68
C LEU A 12 25.63 2.86 18.26
N GLU A 13 26.13 3.00 19.49
CA GLU A 13 26.85 1.92 20.20
C GLU A 13 25.95 0.70 20.45
N GLN A 14 24.68 0.93 20.81
CA GLN A 14 23.70 -0.16 20.96
C GLN A 14 23.45 -0.88 19.63
N GLU A 15 23.27 -0.17 18.51
CA GLU A 15 23.08 -0.80 17.20
C GLU A 15 24.35 -1.54 16.72
N LEU A 16 25.53 -0.99 16.95
CA LEU A 16 26.81 -1.66 16.67
C LEU A 16 27.01 -2.91 17.52
N SER A 17 26.63 -2.88 18.80
CA SER A 17 26.76 -4.05 19.69
C SER A 17 25.79 -5.20 19.35
N LYS A 18 24.65 -4.89 18.72
CA LYS A 18 23.70 -5.87 18.21
C LYS A 18 24.11 -6.46 16.85
N PHE A 19 25.05 -5.84 16.15
CA PHE A 19 25.48 -6.29 14.83
C PHE A 19 26.25 -7.61 14.93
N GLN A 20 25.61 -8.73 14.56
CA GLN A 20 26.26 -10.02 14.40
C GLN A 20 26.47 -10.31 12.92
N ARG A 21 27.73 -10.55 12.52
CA ARG A 21 28.07 -10.96 11.16
C ARG A 21 27.66 -12.42 10.95
N LYS A 22 26.42 -12.65 10.52
CA LYS A 22 26.02 -13.95 9.94
C LYS A 22 26.62 -14.06 8.54
N VAL A 23 27.27 -15.18 8.25
CA VAL A 23 27.63 -15.56 6.89
C VAL A 23 26.46 -16.38 6.37
N ASP A 24 25.54 -15.71 5.66
CA ASP A 24 24.48 -16.39 4.91
C ASP A 24 24.97 -16.68 3.48
N VAL A 25 24.61 -17.86 2.97
CA VAL A 25 24.82 -18.20 1.56
C VAL A 25 23.69 -17.52 0.79
N GLU A 26 23.90 -16.26 0.40
CA GLU A 26 22.93 -15.53 -0.44
C GLU A 26 23.00 -16.05 -1.88
N HIS A 27 21.87 -16.45 -2.45
CA HIS A 27 21.77 -16.67 -3.88
C HIS A 27 21.79 -15.31 -4.58
N VAL A 28 22.72 -15.14 -5.51
CA VAL A 28 22.89 -13.90 -6.29
C VAL A 28 22.53 -14.19 -7.74
N GLY A 29 21.54 -13.47 -8.24
CA GLY A 29 21.18 -13.43 -9.65
C GLY A 29 21.94 -12.33 -10.40
N THR A 30 21.72 -12.26 -11.70
CA THR A 30 22.32 -11.24 -12.57
C THR A 30 21.26 -10.60 -13.46
N VAL A 31 21.27 -9.28 -13.58
CA VAL A 31 20.41 -8.56 -14.52
C VAL A 31 20.83 -8.91 -15.96
N LEU A 32 19.91 -9.52 -16.73
CA LEU A 32 20.08 -9.78 -18.16
C LEU A 32 19.69 -8.57 -19.01
N GLN A 33 18.65 -7.86 -18.60
CA GLN A 33 18.11 -6.73 -19.33
C GLN A 33 17.36 -5.84 -18.37
N VAL A 34 17.44 -4.52 -18.58
CA VAL A 34 16.62 -3.54 -17.88
C VAL A 34 16.05 -2.53 -18.89
N GLY A 35 14.79 -2.15 -18.71
CA GLY A 35 14.14 -1.11 -19.50
C GLY A 35 12.69 -0.90 -19.07
N ASP A 36 12.22 0.35 -19.15
CA ASP A 36 10.87 0.75 -18.78
C ASP A 36 10.47 0.28 -17.36
N SER A 37 11.39 0.38 -16.40
CA SER A 37 11.23 -0.12 -15.02
C SER A 37 10.97 -1.62 -14.88
N ILE A 38 11.34 -2.43 -15.89
CA ILE A 38 11.35 -3.89 -15.82
C ILE A 38 12.78 -4.40 -15.95
N ALA A 39 13.15 -5.32 -15.07
CA ALA A 39 14.37 -6.08 -15.14
C ALA A 39 14.08 -7.56 -15.43
N ARG A 40 14.85 -8.16 -16.34
CA ARG A 40 14.95 -9.60 -16.48
C ARG A 40 16.18 -10.06 -15.70
N VAL A 41 15.97 -10.98 -14.77
CA VAL A 41 17.01 -11.47 -13.87
C VAL A 41 17.26 -12.95 -14.15
N TYR A 42 18.51 -13.34 -14.29
CA TYR A 42 18.94 -14.73 -14.37
C TYR A 42 19.38 -15.25 -13.00
N GLY A 43 19.12 -16.53 -12.73
CA GLY A 43 19.44 -17.18 -11.45
C GLY A 43 18.28 -17.10 -10.45
N LEU A 44 18.62 -17.12 -9.15
CA LEU A 44 17.66 -17.15 -8.03
C LEU A 44 16.65 -18.31 -8.14
N PRO A 45 17.10 -19.57 -8.08
CA PRO A 45 16.25 -20.75 -8.30
C PRO A 45 15.13 -20.90 -7.26
N ASP A 46 15.30 -20.31 -6.07
CA ASP A 46 14.36 -20.40 -4.96
C ASP A 46 13.42 -19.18 -4.87
N CYS A 47 13.52 -18.23 -5.82
CA CYS A 47 12.71 -17.03 -5.85
C CYS A 47 11.21 -17.34 -5.98
N GLN A 48 10.40 -16.68 -5.15
CA GLN A 48 8.96 -16.85 -5.14
C GLN A 48 8.23 -15.74 -5.91
N VAL A 49 7.06 -16.06 -6.46
CA VAL A 49 6.17 -15.03 -7.03
C VAL A 49 5.75 -14.07 -5.92
N GLY A 50 5.90 -12.78 -6.16
CA GLY A 50 5.62 -11.72 -5.19
C GLY A 50 6.76 -11.48 -4.20
N GLU A 51 7.91 -12.10 -4.37
CA GLU A 51 9.11 -11.82 -3.59
C GLU A 51 9.74 -10.47 -3.96
N LEU A 52 10.25 -9.79 -2.94
CA LEU A 52 11.08 -8.62 -3.12
C LEU A 52 12.51 -9.02 -3.47
N LEU A 53 13.05 -8.40 -4.51
CA LEU A 53 14.42 -8.53 -4.95
C LEU A 53 15.16 -7.22 -4.67
N GLU A 54 16.39 -7.30 -4.21
CA GLU A 54 17.24 -6.14 -3.96
C GLU A 54 18.23 -5.98 -5.12
N PHE A 55 18.15 -4.84 -5.79
CA PHE A 55 19.05 -4.41 -6.85
C PHE A 55 20.12 -3.45 -6.27
N PRO A 56 21.20 -3.19 -7.02
CA PRO A 56 22.19 -2.21 -6.59
C PRO A 56 21.56 -0.83 -6.31
N GLY A 57 22.18 -0.07 -5.39
CA GLY A 57 21.64 1.22 -4.97
C GLY A 57 20.44 1.11 -4.01
N GLY A 58 20.07 -0.11 -3.57
CA GLY A 58 18.94 -0.33 -2.67
C GLY A 58 17.58 -0.22 -3.36
N VAL A 59 17.56 -0.29 -4.70
CA VAL A 59 16.33 -0.33 -5.48
C VAL A 59 15.66 -1.68 -5.25
N MET A 60 14.39 -1.65 -4.88
CA MET A 60 13.60 -2.88 -4.71
C MET A 60 12.94 -3.25 -6.02
N GLY A 61 12.84 -4.54 -6.33
CA GLY A 61 12.03 -5.07 -7.42
C GLY A 61 11.05 -6.13 -6.93
N LEU A 62 9.95 -6.31 -7.65
CA LEU A 62 8.95 -7.34 -7.36
C LEU A 62 9.01 -8.43 -8.43
N ALA A 63 9.29 -9.66 -8.02
CA ALA A 63 9.23 -10.81 -8.91
C ALA A 63 7.77 -11.12 -9.28
N LEU A 64 7.40 -10.96 -10.55
CA LEU A 64 6.03 -11.16 -11.03
C LEU A 64 5.87 -12.33 -12.00
N ASN A 65 6.90 -12.60 -12.81
CA ASN A 65 6.94 -13.75 -13.72
C ASN A 65 8.18 -14.59 -13.40
N LEU A 66 7.98 -15.90 -13.24
CA LEU A 66 9.06 -16.87 -13.18
C LEU A 66 9.00 -17.69 -14.49
N GLU A 67 9.90 -17.39 -15.43
CA GLU A 67 10.11 -18.15 -16.67
C GLU A 67 11.12 -19.28 -16.42
N GLU A 68 11.30 -20.21 -17.36
CA GLU A 68 12.21 -21.36 -17.19
C GLU A 68 13.65 -20.92 -16.90
N ASP A 69 14.12 -19.87 -17.59
CA ASP A 69 15.51 -19.39 -17.51
C ASP A 69 15.62 -17.95 -16.97
N SER A 70 14.51 -17.28 -16.64
CA SER A 70 14.57 -15.88 -16.20
C SER A 70 13.40 -15.45 -15.32
N ILE A 71 13.62 -14.41 -14.53
CA ILE A 71 12.64 -13.81 -13.65
C ILE A 71 12.31 -12.42 -14.20
N GLY A 72 11.04 -12.16 -14.47
CA GLY A 72 10.52 -10.83 -14.77
C GLY A 72 10.24 -10.09 -13.47
N ALA A 73 11.10 -9.13 -13.13
CA ALA A 73 10.98 -8.29 -11.97
C ALA A 73 10.58 -6.86 -12.37
N VAL A 74 9.60 -6.30 -11.67
CA VAL A 74 9.20 -4.89 -11.86
C VAL A 74 9.89 -4.05 -10.79
N LEU A 75 10.63 -3.03 -11.21
CA LEU A 75 11.38 -2.16 -10.34
C LEU A 75 10.45 -1.19 -9.61
N ILE A 76 10.70 -1.05 -8.32
CA ILE A 76 9.99 -0.20 -7.36
C ILE A 76 10.95 0.92 -6.95
N GLY A 77 11.36 1.71 -7.92
CA GLY A 77 12.35 2.78 -7.77
C GLY A 77 12.80 3.30 -9.12
N ASP A 78 13.84 4.13 -9.11
CA ASP A 78 14.50 4.61 -10.32
C ASP A 78 15.33 3.48 -10.94
N ASP A 79 15.18 3.25 -12.25
CA ASP A 79 15.91 2.23 -13.00
C ASP A 79 17.19 2.77 -13.68
N THR A 80 17.44 4.08 -13.61
CA THR A 80 18.57 4.73 -14.30
C THR A 80 19.94 4.25 -13.84
N GLU A 81 20.07 3.80 -12.59
CA GLU A 81 21.34 3.32 -12.04
C GLU A 81 21.58 1.83 -12.27
N ILE A 82 20.54 1.07 -12.68
CA ILE A 82 20.61 -0.38 -12.89
C ILE A 82 21.11 -0.69 -14.30
N LYS A 83 22.02 -1.65 -14.43
CA LYS A 83 22.64 -2.05 -15.69
C LYS A 83 22.62 -3.56 -15.88
N GLU A 84 22.74 -3.97 -17.14
CA GLU A 84 23.01 -5.38 -17.47
C GLU A 84 24.31 -5.85 -16.81
N GLY A 85 24.29 -7.05 -16.24
CA GLY A 85 25.39 -7.63 -15.47
C GLY A 85 25.36 -7.31 -13.97
N ASP A 86 24.47 -6.44 -13.52
CA ASP A 86 24.38 -6.09 -12.10
C ASP A 86 23.90 -7.27 -11.24
N PRO A 87 24.43 -7.40 -10.00
CA PRO A 87 24.00 -8.45 -9.09
C PRO A 87 22.62 -8.13 -8.50
N VAL A 88 21.76 -9.13 -8.42
CA VAL A 88 20.44 -9.05 -7.79
C VAL A 88 20.38 -10.05 -6.65
N LYS A 89 19.85 -9.63 -5.51
CA LYS A 89 19.71 -10.49 -4.34
C LYS A 89 18.24 -10.82 -4.09
N GLU A 90 17.97 -12.07 -3.75
CA GLU A 90 16.70 -12.43 -3.15
C GLU A 90 16.65 -11.95 -1.69
N THR A 91 15.47 -11.56 -1.22
CA THR A 91 15.30 -11.10 0.17
C THR A 91 14.68 -12.18 1.07
N GLY A 92 14.19 -13.28 0.48
CA GLY A 92 13.39 -14.31 1.13
C GLY A 92 12.02 -13.82 1.61
N ARG A 93 11.65 -12.58 1.26
CA ARG A 93 10.48 -11.89 1.79
C ARG A 93 9.50 -11.60 0.67
N ILE A 94 8.37 -12.31 0.71
CA ILE A 94 7.17 -11.92 -0.03
C ILE A 94 6.81 -10.50 0.40
N ILE A 95 6.44 -9.67 -0.57
CA ILE A 95 6.16 -8.26 -0.36
C ILE A 95 5.25 -8.03 0.85
N GLU A 96 5.79 -7.27 1.80
CA GLU A 96 5.17 -6.93 3.07
C GLU A 96 5.42 -5.46 3.40
N LEU A 97 4.58 -4.90 4.28
CA LEU A 97 4.79 -3.57 4.82
C LEU A 97 4.60 -3.57 6.33
N PRO A 98 5.24 -2.63 7.05
CA PRO A 98 4.95 -2.43 8.47
C PRO A 98 3.46 -2.10 8.66
N VAL A 99 2.85 -2.57 9.74
CA VAL A 99 1.48 -2.23 10.12
C VAL A 99 1.38 -1.96 11.61
N GLY A 100 0.45 -1.09 12.00
CA GLY A 100 0.20 -0.83 13.41
C GLY A 100 -0.39 0.53 13.67
N LYS A 101 -0.67 0.81 14.95
CA LYS A 101 -1.15 2.13 15.38
C LYS A 101 -0.13 3.26 15.12
N GLY A 102 1.16 2.92 15.00
CA GLY A 102 2.21 3.88 14.63
C GLY A 102 2.07 4.45 13.21
N MET A 103 1.22 3.85 12.36
CA MET A 103 0.87 4.36 11.03
C MET A 103 -0.12 5.53 11.06
N LEU A 104 -0.84 5.73 12.17
CA LEU A 104 -1.86 6.79 12.27
C LEU A 104 -1.18 8.17 12.22
N GLY A 105 -1.74 9.10 11.45
CA GLY A 105 -1.19 10.43 11.23
C GLY A 105 0.04 10.48 10.33
N ARG A 106 0.41 9.36 9.71
CA ARG A 106 1.55 9.24 8.81
C ARG A 106 1.13 9.25 7.35
N VAL A 107 2.03 9.76 6.51
CA VAL A 107 1.96 9.63 5.06
C VAL A 107 3.07 8.69 4.61
N VAL A 108 2.69 7.60 3.95
CA VAL A 108 3.60 6.52 3.56
C VAL A 108 3.48 6.21 2.07
N ASN A 109 4.53 5.64 1.50
CA ASN A 109 4.49 5.09 0.15
C ASN A 109 3.89 3.65 0.14
N ALA A 110 3.78 3.02 -1.03
CA ALA A 110 3.20 1.67 -1.15
C ALA A 110 4.02 0.56 -0.47
N LEU A 111 5.28 0.81 -0.09
CA LEU A 111 6.12 -0.10 0.69
C LEU A 111 6.04 0.17 2.21
N GLY A 112 5.19 1.11 2.64
CA GLY A 112 5.07 1.52 4.04
C GLY A 112 6.23 2.38 4.55
N GLN A 113 7.07 2.93 3.66
CA GLN A 113 8.12 3.87 4.03
C GLN A 113 7.52 5.28 4.21
N PRO A 114 7.90 6.02 5.27
CA PRO A 114 7.36 7.35 5.52
C PRO A 114 7.89 8.37 4.51
N ILE A 115 6.99 9.18 3.96
CA ILE A 115 7.29 10.28 3.02
C ILE A 115 6.90 11.66 3.58
N ASP A 116 6.48 11.72 4.84
CA ASP A 116 6.06 12.94 5.54
C ASP A 116 7.20 13.68 6.26
N GLY A 117 8.42 13.13 6.27
CA GLY A 117 9.56 13.71 6.97
C GLY A 117 9.47 13.64 8.51
N LYS A 118 8.49 12.93 9.08
CA LYS A 118 8.30 12.81 10.54
C LYS A 118 9.16 11.70 11.19
N GLY A 119 10.20 11.24 10.50
CA GLY A 119 11.09 10.15 10.94
C GLY A 119 10.54 8.74 10.65
N PRO A 120 11.18 7.68 11.17
CA PRO A 120 10.77 6.31 10.93
C PRO A 120 9.40 5.98 11.56
N ILE A 121 8.77 4.90 11.11
CA ILE A 121 7.50 4.42 11.65
C ILE A 121 7.80 3.41 12.74
N ALA A 122 7.27 3.66 13.94
CA ALA A 122 7.33 2.70 15.03
C ALA A 122 6.32 1.57 14.76
N SER A 123 6.82 0.46 14.21
CA SER A 123 6.04 -0.75 13.92
C SER A 123 6.82 -2.00 14.29
N ASN A 124 6.16 -2.95 14.95
CA ASN A 124 6.73 -4.24 15.31
C ASN A 124 6.12 -5.39 14.51
N GLU A 125 5.08 -5.13 13.72
CA GLU A 125 4.38 -6.13 12.91
C GLU A 125 4.51 -5.76 11.43
N PHE A 126 4.68 -6.77 10.58
CA PHE A 126 4.67 -6.67 9.14
C PHE A 126 3.54 -7.54 8.60
N ARG A 127 2.84 -7.06 7.57
CA ARG A 127 1.77 -7.79 6.88
C ARG A 127 2.11 -7.88 5.41
N ARG A 128 1.90 -9.06 4.83
CA ARG A 128 1.96 -9.26 3.39
C ARG A 128 0.87 -8.42 2.70
N LEU A 129 1.20 -7.86 1.55
CA LEU A 129 0.24 -7.05 0.77
C LEU A 129 -0.83 -7.93 0.15
N GLU A 130 -0.47 -9.15 -0.24
CA GLU A 130 -1.40 -10.13 -0.80
C GLU A 130 -1.70 -11.23 0.22
N VAL A 131 -2.95 -11.26 0.67
CA VAL A 131 -3.51 -12.28 1.55
C VAL A 131 -4.89 -12.70 1.03
N LEU A 132 -5.29 -13.92 1.34
CA LEU A 132 -6.63 -14.39 1.00
C LEU A 132 -7.68 -13.62 1.81
N ALA A 133 -8.76 -13.24 1.15
CA ALA A 133 -9.89 -12.59 1.80
C ALA A 133 -10.55 -13.55 2.83
N PRO A 134 -11.19 -13.01 3.89
CA PRO A 134 -11.94 -13.81 4.84
C PRO A 134 -13.01 -14.65 4.14
N GLY A 135 -13.06 -15.94 4.46
CA GLY A 135 -14.04 -16.88 3.94
C GLY A 135 -15.45 -16.63 4.51
N VAL A 136 -16.47 -17.24 3.90
CA VAL A 136 -17.89 -17.02 4.26
C VAL A 136 -18.16 -17.25 5.76
N VAL A 137 -17.55 -18.28 6.37
CA VAL A 137 -17.75 -18.64 7.78
C VAL A 137 -17.16 -17.61 8.74
N GLN A 138 -16.16 -16.84 8.32
CA GLN A 138 -15.50 -15.84 9.16
C GLN A 138 -16.24 -14.50 9.16
N ARG A 139 -17.22 -14.31 8.27
CA ARG A 139 -17.92 -13.03 8.07
C ARG A 139 -19.22 -12.98 8.87
N GLN A 140 -19.54 -11.77 9.34
CA GLN A 140 -20.82 -11.44 9.98
C GLN A 140 -21.65 -10.53 9.05
N PRO A 141 -23.00 -10.59 9.09
CA PRO A 141 -23.85 -9.59 8.47
C PRO A 141 -23.50 -8.17 8.94
N VAL A 142 -23.54 -7.21 8.01
CA VAL A 142 -23.30 -5.80 8.31
C VAL A 142 -24.54 -5.21 8.98
N GLN A 143 -24.43 -4.84 10.26
CA GLN A 143 -25.53 -4.33 11.08
C GLN A 143 -25.26 -2.95 11.70
N GLU A 144 -24.02 -2.48 11.62
CA GLU A 144 -23.58 -1.21 12.20
C GLU A 144 -23.42 -0.15 11.10
N PRO A 145 -23.97 1.07 11.26
CA PRO A 145 -23.80 2.12 10.25
C PRO A 145 -22.40 2.74 10.29
N LEU A 146 -21.93 3.15 9.12
CA LEU A 146 -20.83 4.09 8.93
C LEU A 146 -21.44 5.41 8.50
N GLN A 147 -21.48 6.37 9.41
CA GLN A 147 -22.10 7.66 9.16
C GLN A 147 -21.17 8.52 8.30
N THR A 148 -21.63 8.95 7.12
CA THR A 148 -20.85 9.82 6.24
C THR A 148 -20.97 11.29 6.63
N GLY A 149 -22.05 11.67 7.33
CA GLY A 149 -22.38 13.07 7.61
C GLY A 149 -23.09 13.75 6.44
N ILE A 150 -23.31 13.03 5.33
CA ILE A 150 -23.93 13.54 4.11
C ILE A 150 -25.37 13.02 4.06
N LYS A 151 -26.34 13.91 4.31
CA LYS A 151 -27.78 13.59 4.35
C LYS A 151 -28.26 12.76 3.16
N ALA A 152 -27.79 13.08 1.95
CA ALA A 152 -28.21 12.38 0.74
C ALA A 152 -27.74 10.90 0.73
N ILE A 153 -26.57 10.62 1.32
CA ILE A 153 -26.02 9.26 1.40
C ILE A 153 -26.64 8.55 2.61
N ASP A 154 -26.52 9.12 3.80
CA ASP A 154 -26.95 8.46 5.04
C ASP A 154 -28.46 8.15 5.08
N ALA A 155 -29.29 8.91 4.36
CA ALA A 155 -30.74 8.68 4.29
C ALA A 155 -31.18 7.75 3.14
N MET A 156 -30.52 7.80 1.98
CA MET A 156 -30.97 7.07 0.77
C MET A 156 -30.14 5.84 0.47
N ILE A 157 -28.83 5.89 0.73
CA ILE A 157 -27.85 4.84 0.43
C ILE A 157 -26.95 4.67 1.66
N PRO A 158 -27.49 4.17 2.79
CA PRO A 158 -26.72 4.02 4.02
C PRO A 158 -25.56 3.05 3.80
N ILE A 159 -24.40 3.42 4.33
CA ILE A 159 -23.18 2.61 4.26
C ILE A 159 -22.98 1.95 5.63
N GLY A 160 -22.75 0.64 5.66
CA GLY A 160 -22.46 -0.10 6.89
C GLY A 160 -20.97 -0.41 7.11
N ARG A 161 -20.59 -0.65 8.36
CA ARG A 161 -19.22 -1.06 8.74
C ARG A 161 -18.94 -2.47 8.21
N GLY A 162 -18.05 -2.57 7.20
CA GLY A 162 -17.77 -3.81 6.47
C GLY A 162 -18.48 -3.94 5.12
N GLN A 163 -19.25 -2.93 4.72
CA GLN A 163 -19.79 -2.78 3.36
C GLN A 163 -18.72 -2.23 2.41
N ARG A 164 -18.93 -2.48 1.12
CA ARG A 164 -18.13 -1.95 0.01
C ARG A 164 -19.07 -1.08 -0.82
N GLU A 165 -18.81 0.23 -0.84
CA GLU A 165 -19.64 1.19 -1.56
C GLU A 165 -18.83 1.91 -2.64
N LEU A 166 -19.33 1.90 -3.88
CA LEU A 166 -18.65 2.50 -5.02
C LEU A 166 -19.12 3.93 -5.24
N ILE A 167 -18.20 4.89 -5.16
CA ILE A 167 -18.44 6.28 -5.56
C ILE A 167 -17.95 6.45 -7.01
N ILE A 168 -18.89 6.44 -7.95
CA ILE A 168 -18.62 6.60 -9.39
C ILE A 168 -19.14 7.95 -9.90
N GLY A 169 -18.41 8.55 -10.83
CA GLY A 169 -18.81 9.79 -11.48
C GLY A 169 -17.66 10.43 -12.26
N ASP A 170 -17.99 11.45 -13.04
CA ASP A 170 -17.04 12.15 -13.89
C ASP A 170 -15.98 12.94 -13.11
N ARG A 171 -15.00 13.49 -13.83
CA ARG A 171 -13.99 14.36 -13.21
C ARG A 171 -14.66 15.56 -12.56
N GLN A 172 -14.16 15.97 -11.40
CA GLN A 172 -14.63 17.17 -10.68
C GLN A 172 -16.10 17.14 -10.21
N THR A 173 -16.69 15.96 -10.03
CA THR A 173 -18.07 15.81 -9.51
C THR A 173 -18.16 15.69 -7.98
N GLY A 174 -17.09 15.97 -7.24
CA GLY A 174 -17.10 15.93 -5.77
C GLY A 174 -16.79 14.57 -5.13
N LYS A 175 -16.37 13.55 -5.89
CA LYS A 175 -16.04 12.21 -5.35
C LYS A 175 -15.06 12.27 -4.16
N THR A 176 -13.93 12.94 -4.34
CA THR A 176 -12.92 13.11 -3.29
C THR A 176 -13.45 13.92 -2.10
N ALA A 177 -14.33 14.90 -2.33
CA ALA A 177 -14.94 15.68 -1.24
C ALA A 177 -15.83 14.79 -0.36
N ILE A 178 -16.69 13.96 -0.97
CA ILE A 178 -17.52 12.97 -0.25
C ILE A 178 -16.65 12.07 0.63
N CYS A 179 -15.54 11.58 0.09
CA CYS A 179 -14.59 10.74 0.82
C CYS A 179 -13.94 11.45 2.02
N ILE A 180 -13.47 12.69 1.83
CA ILE A 180 -12.82 13.47 2.88
C ILE A 180 -13.80 13.86 3.98
N ASP A 181 -15.01 14.30 3.61
CA ASP A 181 -16.07 14.62 4.56
C ASP A 181 -16.45 13.39 5.40
N THR A 182 -16.51 12.22 4.75
CA THR A 182 -16.75 10.95 5.43
C THR A 182 -15.65 10.65 6.45
N ILE A 183 -14.37 10.84 6.11
CA ILE A 183 -13.25 10.67 7.06
C ILE A 183 -13.41 11.64 8.24
N ILE A 184 -13.63 12.92 7.97
CA ILE A 184 -13.76 13.96 9.01
C ILE A 184 -14.91 13.64 9.97
N ASN A 185 -16.04 13.16 9.46
CA ASN A 185 -17.20 12.80 10.27
C ASN A 185 -16.90 11.65 11.27
N GLN A 186 -15.88 10.83 10.99
CA GLN A 186 -15.48 9.74 11.88
C GLN A 186 -14.86 10.23 13.18
N LYS A 187 -14.49 11.51 13.32
CA LYS A 187 -13.99 12.09 14.57
C LYS A 187 -14.90 11.79 15.77
N SER A 188 -16.21 11.85 15.55
CA SER A 188 -17.23 11.52 16.57
C SER A 188 -17.10 10.09 17.12
N THR A 189 -16.58 9.16 16.33
CA THR A 189 -16.40 7.74 16.75
C THR A 189 -15.25 7.55 17.73
N HIS A 190 -14.37 8.55 17.88
CA HIS A 190 -13.23 8.55 18.81
C HIS A 190 -13.55 9.22 20.14
N GLU A 191 -14.77 9.74 20.33
CA GLU A 191 -15.21 10.29 21.62
C GLU A 191 -15.31 9.19 22.70
N PRO A 192 -15.20 9.53 24.00
CA PRO A 192 -15.27 8.55 25.09
C PRO A 192 -16.54 7.70 25.03
N GLY A 193 -16.39 6.36 25.01
CA GLY A 193 -17.49 5.41 24.88
C GLY A 193 -17.92 5.11 23.43
N GLY A 194 -17.27 5.75 22.44
CA GLY A 194 -17.41 5.44 21.03
C GLY A 194 -16.67 4.18 20.61
N SER A 195 -16.89 3.78 19.36
CA SER A 195 -16.18 2.68 18.70
C SER A 195 -15.30 3.25 17.56
N PRO A 196 -14.00 3.47 17.83
CA PRO A 196 -13.08 4.19 16.95
C PRO A 196 -13.00 3.62 15.53
N MET A 197 -13.17 4.49 14.55
CA MET A 197 -12.98 4.19 13.13
C MET A 197 -11.62 4.72 12.65
N HIS A 198 -10.73 3.81 12.27
CA HIS A 198 -9.41 4.16 11.74
C HIS A 198 -9.50 4.33 10.22
N CYS A 199 -9.06 5.46 9.70
CA CYS A 199 -9.23 5.79 8.29
C CYS A 199 -7.94 5.54 7.52
N ILE A 200 -8.05 5.03 6.30
CA ILE A 200 -6.95 4.83 5.37
C ILE A 200 -7.34 5.51 4.06
N TYR A 201 -6.58 6.51 3.63
CA TYR A 201 -6.78 7.18 2.36
C TYR A 201 -5.65 6.82 1.40
N VAL A 202 -5.98 6.11 0.32
CA VAL A 202 -5.02 5.64 -0.68
C VAL A 202 -5.11 6.52 -1.92
N ALA A 203 -4.10 7.36 -2.13
CA ALA A 203 -3.95 8.18 -3.33
C ALA A 203 -3.16 7.42 -4.40
N ILE A 204 -3.80 7.14 -5.54
CA ILE A 204 -3.25 6.34 -6.63
C ILE A 204 -3.15 7.21 -7.87
N GLY A 205 -1.93 7.41 -8.39
CA GLY A 205 -1.66 8.25 -9.55
C GLY A 205 -2.17 9.69 -9.40
N GLN A 206 -2.27 10.20 -8.17
CA GLN A 206 -2.69 11.58 -7.91
C GLN A 206 -1.50 12.53 -8.00
N LYS A 207 -1.78 13.79 -8.32
CA LYS A 207 -0.75 14.85 -8.23
C LYS A 207 -0.41 15.08 -6.76
N MET A 208 0.87 15.19 -6.42
CA MET A 208 1.30 15.46 -5.05
C MET A 208 0.67 16.74 -4.47
N SER A 209 0.44 17.76 -5.30
CA SER A 209 -0.25 18.98 -4.86
C SER A 209 -1.71 18.76 -4.48
N SER A 210 -2.41 17.80 -5.11
CA SER A 210 -3.76 17.42 -4.70
C SER A 210 -3.73 16.67 -3.38
N VAL A 211 -2.80 15.73 -3.21
CA VAL A 211 -2.64 14.97 -1.96
C VAL A 211 -2.28 15.90 -0.79
N ALA A 212 -1.40 16.86 -1.01
CA ALA A 212 -1.05 17.87 -0.01
C ALA A 212 -2.26 18.69 0.47
N ARG A 213 -3.21 19.01 -0.43
CA ARG A 213 -4.47 19.67 -0.04
C ARG A 213 -5.33 18.76 0.83
N VAL A 214 -5.43 17.48 0.50
CA VAL A 214 -6.16 16.50 1.32
C VAL A 214 -5.54 16.40 2.72
N ILE A 215 -4.21 16.29 2.81
CA ILE A 215 -3.49 16.27 4.09
C ILE A 215 -3.83 17.53 4.89
N ALA A 216 -3.68 18.71 4.30
CA ALA A 216 -3.96 19.98 4.98
C ALA A 216 -5.41 20.06 5.50
N THR A 217 -6.40 19.64 4.69
CA THR A 217 -7.81 19.62 5.11
C THR A 217 -8.05 18.65 6.26
N LEU A 218 -7.43 17.46 6.23
CA LEU A 218 -7.54 16.49 7.32
C LEU A 218 -6.83 16.97 8.59
N GLU A 219 -5.71 17.68 8.48
CA GLU A 219 -5.02 18.29 9.63
C GLU A 219 -5.87 19.41 10.25
N GLU A 220 -6.44 20.30 9.43
CA GLU A 220 -7.29 21.41 9.85
C GLU A 220 -8.49 20.93 10.68
N HIS A 221 -9.09 19.80 10.32
CA HIS A 221 -10.24 19.22 11.01
C HIS A 221 -9.84 18.26 12.16
N GLY A 222 -8.55 18.01 12.36
CA GLY A 222 -8.02 17.05 13.34
C GLY A 222 -8.34 15.60 13.00
N ALA A 223 -8.55 15.30 11.71
CA ALA A 223 -8.83 13.95 11.21
C ALA A 223 -7.57 13.13 10.94
N MET A 224 -6.40 13.78 10.81
CA MET A 224 -5.14 13.07 10.63
C MET A 224 -4.76 12.18 11.82
N GLU A 225 -5.22 12.48 13.05
CA GLU A 225 -4.89 11.70 14.25
C GLU A 225 -5.29 10.22 14.15
N TYR A 226 -6.33 9.92 13.37
CA TYR A 226 -6.83 8.56 13.14
C TYR A 226 -6.78 8.13 11.67
N THR A 227 -6.08 8.90 10.81
CA THR A 227 -5.99 8.63 9.38
C THR A 227 -4.56 8.32 8.97
N THR A 228 -4.37 7.24 8.21
CA THR A 228 -3.13 6.95 7.48
C THR A 228 -3.32 7.26 6.01
N ILE A 229 -2.34 7.91 5.38
CA ILE A 229 -2.38 8.20 3.95
C ILE A 229 -1.32 7.37 3.24
N VAL A 230 -1.76 6.54 2.29
CA VAL A 230 -0.87 5.80 1.39
C VAL A 230 -0.82 6.55 0.06
N VAL A 231 0.38 6.87 -0.42
CA VAL A 231 0.58 7.64 -1.64
C VAL A 231 1.39 6.83 -2.65
N ALA A 232 0.84 6.68 -3.85
CA ALA A 232 1.59 6.44 -5.06
C ALA A 232 1.22 7.54 -6.05
N SER A 233 2.11 8.52 -6.19
CA SER A 233 1.91 9.70 -6.99
C SER A 233 1.93 9.39 -8.49
N ALA A 234 1.46 10.33 -9.32
CA ALA A 234 1.55 10.20 -10.77
C ALA A 234 3.00 10.16 -11.32
N SER A 235 3.99 10.62 -10.54
CA SER A 235 5.41 10.53 -10.90
C SER A 235 6.08 9.25 -10.43
N ASP A 236 5.41 8.46 -9.59
CA ASP A 236 5.96 7.21 -9.09
C ASP A 236 5.83 6.10 -10.14
N PRO A 237 6.71 5.09 -10.13
CA PRO A 237 6.62 3.95 -11.03
C PRO A 237 5.24 3.28 -11.01
N ASN A 238 4.82 2.71 -12.15
CA ASN A 238 3.55 2.00 -12.26
C ASN A 238 3.43 0.86 -11.21
N ALA A 239 4.56 0.27 -10.82
CA ALA A 239 4.62 -0.72 -9.75
C ALA A 239 4.09 -0.18 -8.40
N MET A 240 4.49 1.03 -8.02
CA MET A 240 4.02 1.67 -6.78
C MET A 240 2.53 1.95 -6.84
N GLN A 241 2.04 2.45 -7.99
CA GLN A 241 0.62 2.71 -8.19
C GLN A 241 -0.21 1.42 -8.16
N TYR A 242 0.34 0.32 -8.67
CA TYR A 242 -0.24 -1.02 -8.58
C TYR A 242 -0.29 -1.55 -7.13
N LEU A 243 0.75 -1.31 -6.33
CA LEU A 243 0.84 -1.85 -4.97
C LEU A 243 0.04 -1.04 -3.93
N ALA A 244 -0.14 0.27 -4.14
CA ALA A 244 -0.72 1.17 -3.14
C ALA A 244 -2.09 0.71 -2.58
N PRO A 245 -3.06 0.22 -3.37
CA PRO A 245 -4.31 -0.27 -2.82
C PRO A 245 -4.15 -1.49 -1.92
N PHE A 246 -3.25 -2.40 -2.26
CA PHE A 246 -2.97 -3.58 -1.44
C PHE A 246 -2.27 -3.22 -0.12
N ALA A 247 -1.39 -2.21 -0.15
CA ALA A 247 -0.78 -1.64 1.03
C ALA A 247 -1.84 -1.01 1.97
N GLY A 248 -2.74 -0.20 1.40
CA GLY A 248 -3.87 0.38 2.16
C GLY A 248 -4.80 -0.68 2.75
N ALA A 249 -5.08 -1.75 1.99
CA ALA A 249 -5.86 -2.88 2.50
C ALA A 249 -5.17 -3.57 3.68
N ALA A 250 -3.88 -3.90 3.57
CA ALA A 250 -3.14 -4.55 4.66
C ALA A 250 -3.07 -3.69 5.94
N ILE A 251 -2.95 -2.37 5.82
CA ILE A 251 -3.06 -1.45 6.97
C ILE A 251 -4.45 -1.51 7.60
N GLY A 252 -5.52 -1.49 6.78
CA GLY A 252 -6.90 -1.63 7.25
C GLY A 252 -7.17 -2.98 7.91
N GLU A 253 -6.60 -4.05 7.38
CA GLU A 253 -6.73 -5.41 7.91
C GLU A 253 -6.11 -5.57 9.28
N TYR A 254 -4.99 -4.90 9.57
CA TYR A 254 -4.44 -4.87 10.92
C TYR A 254 -5.50 -4.38 11.93
N PHE A 255 -6.25 -3.32 11.61
CA PHE A 255 -7.31 -2.84 12.51
C PHE A 255 -8.48 -3.83 12.58
N ARG A 256 -8.95 -4.32 11.44
CA ARG A 256 -10.05 -5.31 11.34
C ARG A 256 -9.76 -6.56 12.20
N ASP A 257 -8.57 -7.13 12.05
CA ASP A 257 -8.20 -8.40 12.67
C ASP A 257 -7.89 -8.27 14.17
N ASN A 258 -7.62 -7.04 14.63
CA ASN A 258 -7.44 -6.72 16.04
C ASN A 258 -8.74 -6.21 16.71
N GLY A 259 -9.91 -6.54 16.12
CA GLY A 259 -11.22 -6.20 16.69
C GLY A 259 -11.58 -4.70 16.62
N MET A 260 -10.88 -3.93 15.81
CA MET A 260 -11.16 -2.50 15.58
C MET A 260 -11.88 -2.31 14.23
N HIS A 261 -12.37 -1.09 14.00
CA HIS A 261 -13.00 -0.72 12.73
C HIS A 261 -12.05 0.09 11.87
N ALA A 262 -12.13 -0.14 10.56
CA ALA A 262 -11.37 0.62 9.55
C ALA A 262 -12.24 1.02 8.37
N LEU A 263 -11.97 2.21 7.84
CA LEU A 263 -12.49 2.74 6.59
C LEU A 263 -11.33 2.92 5.61
N ALA A 264 -11.34 2.19 4.50
CA ALA A 264 -10.36 2.36 3.44
C ALA A 264 -10.98 3.05 2.22
N ILE A 265 -10.35 4.13 1.75
CA ILE A 265 -10.75 4.90 0.58
C ILE A 265 -9.67 4.79 -0.49
N TYR A 266 -10.06 4.43 -1.71
CA TYR A 266 -9.16 4.29 -2.86
C TYR A 266 -9.44 5.38 -3.92
N ASP A 267 -8.53 6.35 -4.10
CA ASP A 267 -8.65 7.48 -5.04
C ASP A 267 -7.50 7.47 -6.08
N ASP A 268 -7.60 6.79 -7.22
CA ASP A 268 -8.76 6.04 -7.69
C ASP A 268 -8.38 4.68 -8.30
N LEU A 269 -9.32 3.73 -8.29
CA LEU A 269 -9.11 2.39 -8.82
C LEU A 269 -9.06 2.35 -10.36
N SER A 270 -9.43 3.42 -11.06
CA SER A 270 -9.29 3.48 -12.52
C SER A 270 -7.82 3.64 -12.90
N LYS A 271 -7.07 4.50 -12.19
CA LYS A 271 -5.61 4.64 -12.33
C LYS A 271 -4.88 3.40 -11.86
N HIS A 272 -5.37 2.73 -10.83
CA HIS A 272 -4.86 1.43 -10.43
C HIS A 272 -4.94 0.39 -11.57
N ALA A 273 -6.09 0.27 -12.23
CA ALA A 273 -6.24 -0.61 -13.38
C ALA A 273 -5.32 -0.21 -14.55
N GLN A 274 -5.13 1.10 -14.80
CA GLN A 274 -4.21 1.60 -15.82
C GLN A 274 -2.75 1.26 -15.51
N ALA A 275 -2.33 1.37 -14.25
CA ALA A 275 -1.00 0.97 -13.79
C ALA A 275 -0.80 -0.54 -13.95
N TYR A 276 -1.78 -1.36 -13.57
CA TYR A 276 -1.72 -2.81 -13.78
C TYR A 276 -1.65 -3.19 -15.27
N ARG A 277 -2.39 -2.47 -16.12
CA ARG A 277 -2.31 -2.61 -17.57
C ARG A 277 -0.90 -2.33 -18.08
N ALA A 278 -0.29 -1.23 -17.66
CA ALA A 278 1.08 -0.88 -18.05
C ALA A 278 2.08 -1.96 -17.64
N VAL A 279 2.03 -2.39 -16.37
CA VAL A 279 2.87 -3.48 -15.84
C VAL A 279 2.69 -4.77 -16.66
N SER A 280 1.44 -5.15 -16.95
CA SER A 280 1.14 -6.37 -17.70
C SER A 280 1.65 -6.33 -19.14
N LEU A 281 1.52 -5.19 -19.82
CA LEU A 281 1.99 -5.01 -21.19
C LEU A 281 3.52 -5.05 -21.27
N LEU A 282 4.21 -4.42 -20.32
CA LEU A 282 5.67 -4.44 -20.24
C LEU A 282 6.20 -5.86 -19.95
N LEU A 283 5.46 -6.64 -19.16
CA LEU A 283 5.69 -8.08 -18.95
C LEU A 283 5.27 -8.96 -20.14
N ARG A 284 4.86 -8.36 -21.27
CA ARG A 284 4.42 -9.04 -22.49
C ARG A 284 3.27 -10.03 -22.26
N ARG A 285 2.42 -9.80 -21.25
CA ARG A 285 1.21 -10.58 -21.06
C ARG A 285 0.20 -10.25 -22.17
N PRO A 286 -0.47 -11.25 -22.76
CA PRO A 286 -1.48 -10.99 -23.79
C PRO A 286 -2.59 -10.06 -23.27
N PRO A 287 -2.88 -8.94 -23.97
CA PRO A 287 -3.95 -8.04 -23.58
C PRO A 287 -5.32 -8.54 -24.05
N GLY A 288 -6.37 -8.11 -23.35
CA GLY A 288 -7.76 -8.28 -23.70
C GLY A 288 -8.42 -6.96 -24.15
N ARG A 289 -9.69 -6.77 -23.78
CA ARG A 289 -10.49 -5.59 -24.14
C ARG A 289 -9.84 -4.31 -23.60
N GLU A 290 -9.79 -3.27 -24.43
CA GLU A 290 -9.19 -1.95 -24.09
C GLU A 290 -7.72 -2.04 -23.62
N ALA A 291 -7.05 -3.09 -24.09
CA ALA A 291 -5.69 -3.48 -23.73
C ALA A 291 -5.48 -3.87 -22.26
N TYR A 292 -6.53 -4.01 -21.44
CA TYR A 292 -6.40 -4.53 -20.08
C TYR A 292 -6.07 -6.03 -20.08
N PRO A 293 -5.30 -6.51 -19.10
CA PRO A 293 -5.05 -7.94 -18.96
C PRO A 293 -6.35 -8.69 -18.60
N GLY A 294 -6.43 -9.97 -18.96
CA GLY A 294 -7.66 -10.77 -18.80
C GLY A 294 -8.15 -10.91 -17.36
N ASP A 295 -7.26 -10.68 -16.38
CA ASP A 295 -7.50 -10.79 -14.95
C ASP A 295 -7.70 -9.44 -14.24
N VAL A 296 -7.93 -8.33 -14.98
CA VAL A 296 -8.21 -7.00 -14.39
C VAL A 296 -9.41 -7.01 -13.43
N PHE A 297 -10.39 -7.90 -13.66
CA PHE A 297 -11.49 -8.09 -12.72
C PHE A 297 -11.01 -8.76 -11.42
N TYR A 298 -10.19 -9.79 -11.53
CA TYR A 298 -9.63 -10.50 -10.38
C TYR A 298 -8.79 -9.57 -9.51
N LEU A 299 -8.06 -8.63 -10.12
CA LEU A 299 -7.30 -7.58 -9.42
C LEU A 299 -8.17 -6.83 -8.39
N HIS A 300 -9.32 -6.29 -8.83
CA HIS A 300 -10.19 -5.52 -7.93
C HIS A 300 -11.04 -6.42 -7.04
N SER A 301 -11.43 -7.61 -7.51
CA SER A 301 -12.17 -8.57 -6.69
C SER A 301 -11.36 -8.99 -5.46
N ARG A 302 -10.10 -9.42 -5.65
CA ARG A 302 -9.24 -9.85 -4.54
C ARG A 302 -8.83 -8.71 -3.59
N LEU A 303 -8.79 -7.48 -4.09
CA LEU A 303 -8.58 -6.28 -3.26
C LEU A 303 -9.83 -5.99 -2.41
N LEU A 304 -10.99 -5.85 -3.05
CA LEU A 304 -12.20 -5.36 -2.40
C LEU A 304 -12.81 -6.39 -1.47
N GLU A 305 -12.77 -7.69 -1.81
CA GLU A 305 -13.34 -8.75 -0.97
C GLU A 305 -12.63 -8.94 0.39
N ARG A 306 -11.47 -8.29 0.59
CA ARG A 306 -10.81 -8.19 1.90
C ARG A 306 -11.57 -7.27 2.87
N ALA A 307 -12.34 -6.32 2.38
CA ALA A 307 -13.17 -5.47 3.23
C ALA A 307 -14.45 -6.22 3.65
N ALA A 308 -14.46 -6.72 4.88
CA ALA A 308 -15.57 -7.46 5.46
C ALA A 308 -15.68 -7.22 6.98
N LYS A 309 -16.90 -7.39 7.51
CA LYS A 309 -17.15 -7.48 8.95
C LYS A 309 -16.87 -8.92 9.40
N LEU A 310 -16.02 -9.08 10.42
CA LEU A 310 -15.69 -10.37 11.01
C LEU A 310 -16.58 -10.68 12.21
N ASN A 311 -16.69 -11.97 12.55
CA ASN A 311 -17.41 -12.48 13.73
C ASN A 311 -16.71 -12.16 15.06
#